data_AF-A0A8C2Z5C4-F1
#
_entry.id   AF-A0A8C2Z5C4-F1
#
_cell.length_a   1.000
_cell.length_b   1.000
_cell.length_c   1.000
_cell.angle_alpha   90.00
_cell.angle_beta   90.00
_cell.angle_gamma   90.00
#
_symmetry.space_group_name_H-M   'P 1'
#
loop_
_entity.id
_entity.type
_entity.pdbx_description
1 polymer ?
#
loop_
_entity_poly.entity_id
_entity_poly.type
_entity_poly.pdbx_seq_one_letter_code
_entity_poly.pdbx_strand_id
1 'polypeptide(L)'
;HFFQQAILKHMGLQHKMTHSQASKKWENMKKRYKGLKNPSDGMKVFPDAWPYFNLMDDAMEGRLEGNAPILKAFPTNGDFPPISKHKRRKVSMATDSPPAFLAGGPEIEVSLNGDEDEEVAEETSREIDRAMQEMEHGRDMLDGERQVMEREKRVMEREKQVVERERQVLQRERAALDRDVAALDRDRASLERERATMEREKAVMERERALVEKDRDVVSRDRLQFLNLFEKLIENF
;
A
#
# COMPACT_ATOMS: atom_id res chain seq x y z
N HIS A 1 10.56 14.48 -17.09
CA HIS A 1 10.51 15.53 -16.05
C HIS A 1 9.11 16.11 -15.89
N PHE A 2 8.48 16.55 -16.99
CA PHE A 2 7.12 17.11 -16.97
C PHE A 2 6.04 16.18 -16.38
N PHE A 3 6.07 14.87 -16.69
CA PHE A 3 5.10 13.89 -16.16
C PHE A 3 5.19 13.72 -14.63
N GLN A 4 6.38 13.88 -14.04
CA GLN A 4 6.59 13.79 -12.59
C GLN A 4 5.87 14.94 -11.88
N GLN A 5 6.01 16.16 -12.42
CA GLN A 5 5.30 17.34 -11.92
C GLN A 5 3.79 17.26 -12.16
N ALA A 6 3.34 16.69 -13.28
CA ALA A 6 1.92 16.51 -13.57
C ALA A 6 1.23 15.57 -12.57
N ILE A 7 1.86 14.44 -12.24
CA ILE A 7 1.33 13.49 -11.25
C ILE A 7 1.37 14.08 -9.84
N LEU A 8 2.48 14.72 -9.47
CA LEU A 8 2.57 15.41 -8.18
C LEU A 8 1.57 16.55 -8.09
N LYS A 9 1.24 17.22 -9.20
CA LYS A 9 0.18 18.23 -9.30
C LYS A 9 -1.21 17.62 -9.12
N HIS A 10 -1.48 16.49 -9.76
CA HIS A 10 -2.73 15.77 -9.62
C HIS A 10 -2.96 15.26 -8.18
N MET A 11 -1.88 15.00 -7.44
CA MET A 11 -1.92 14.63 -6.02
C MET A 11 -1.89 15.84 -5.07
N GLY A 12 -1.85 17.08 -5.58
CA GLY A 12 -1.80 18.30 -4.75
C GLY A 12 -0.49 18.49 -3.97
N LEU A 13 0.59 17.84 -4.41
CA LEU A 13 1.89 17.82 -3.72
C LEU A 13 2.91 18.81 -4.32
N GLN A 14 2.63 19.40 -5.47
CA GLN A 14 3.58 20.21 -6.27
C GLN A 14 4.11 21.48 -5.60
N HIS A 15 3.36 22.08 -4.67
CA HIS A 15 3.79 23.29 -3.93
C HIS A 15 4.21 22.99 -2.49
N LYS A 16 4.10 21.73 -2.07
CA LYS A 16 4.39 21.29 -0.70
C LYS A 16 5.79 20.68 -0.54
N MET A 17 6.55 20.58 -1.64
CA MET A 17 7.87 19.96 -1.62
C MET A 17 8.79 20.52 -2.71
N THR A 18 10.08 20.59 -2.37
CA THR A 18 11.14 20.97 -3.31
C THR A 18 11.30 19.95 -4.44
N HIS A 19 11.90 20.37 -5.55
CA HIS A 19 12.16 19.53 -6.72
C HIS A 19 12.86 18.20 -6.40
N SER A 20 13.86 18.22 -5.51
CA SER A 20 14.58 17.01 -5.08
C SER A 20 13.67 16.05 -4.29
N GLN A 21 12.81 16.58 -3.41
CA GLN A 21 11.84 15.79 -2.65
C GLN A 21 10.76 15.19 -3.56
N ALA A 22 10.29 15.95 -4.55
CA ALA A 22 9.39 15.50 -5.60
C ALA A 22 9.98 14.33 -6.41
N SER A 23 11.25 14.44 -6.80
CA SER A 23 11.97 13.37 -7.50
C SER A 23 12.11 12.12 -6.63
N LYS A 24 12.45 12.27 -5.35
CA LYS A 24 12.54 11.16 -4.40
C LYS A 24 11.18 10.47 -4.16
N LYS A 25 10.10 11.25 -4.12
CA LYS A 25 8.73 10.73 -4.01
C LYS A 25 8.35 9.95 -5.27
N TRP A 26 8.68 10.47 -6.45
CA TRP A 26 8.51 9.78 -7.73
C TRP A 26 9.27 8.45 -7.79
N GLU A 27 10.52 8.41 -7.33
CA GLU A 27 11.29 7.16 -7.26
C GLU A 27 10.63 6.12 -6.34
N ASN A 28 10.08 6.55 -5.20
CA ASN A 28 9.35 5.68 -4.29
C ASN A 28 8.08 5.10 -4.96
N MET A 29 7.33 5.95 -5.66
CA MET A 29 6.14 5.54 -6.41
C MET A 29 6.48 4.55 -7.54
N LYS A 30 7.58 4.77 -8.27
CA LYS A 30 8.05 3.81 -9.28
C LYS A 30 8.39 2.45 -8.69
N LYS A 31 8.98 2.40 -7.50
CA LYS A 31 9.26 1.11 -6.82
C LYS A 31 7.97 0.37 -6.46
N ARG A 32 6.97 1.09 -5.92
CA ARG A 32 5.66 0.52 -5.59
C ARG A 32 4.93 0.03 -6.84
N TYR A 33 4.95 0.81 -7.91
CA TYR A 33 4.41 0.44 -9.22
C TYR A 33 5.06 -0.82 -9.78
N LYS A 34 6.41 -0.91 -9.79
CA LYS A 34 7.13 -2.09 -10.28
C LYS A 34 6.78 -3.36 -9.49
N GLY A 35 6.63 -3.24 -8.17
CA GLY A 35 6.21 -4.36 -7.32
C GLY A 35 4.78 -4.82 -7.56
N LEU A 36 3.90 -3.92 -8.02
CA LEU A 36 2.52 -4.26 -8.38
C LEU A 36 2.40 -4.74 -9.85
N LYS A 37 3.21 -4.22 -10.77
CA LYS A 37 3.16 -4.55 -12.21
C LYS A 37 3.75 -5.92 -12.55
N ASN A 38 4.75 -6.38 -11.80
CA ASN A 38 5.29 -7.73 -11.90
C ASN A 38 5.03 -8.49 -10.58
N PRO A 39 3.85 -9.08 -10.37
CA PRO A 39 3.67 -10.00 -9.25
C PRO A 39 4.51 -11.25 -9.51
N SER A 40 5.36 -11.62 -8.54
CA SER A 40 5.98 -12.95 -8.53
C SER A 40 4.87 -14.00 -8.42
N ASP A 41 4.74 -14.82 -9.46
CA ASP A 41 3.92 -16.04 -9.59
C ASP A 41 2.50 -16.01 -8.98
N GLY A 42 1.49 -15.87 -9.84
CA GLY A 42 0.11 -16.29 -9.57
C GLY A 42 -0.84 -15.30 -8.88
N MET A 43 -0.39 -14.13 -8.42
CA MET A 43 -1.27 -13.14 -7.78
C MET A 43 -1.93 -12.22 -8.81
N LYS A 44 -3.26 -12.23 -8.93
CA LYS A 44 -4.00 -11.21 -9.69
C LYS A 44 -3.75 -9.84 -9.07
N VAL A 45 -3.12 -8.95 -9.82
CA VAL A 45 -2.94 -7.54 -9.45
C VAL A 45 -4.32 -6.91 -9.41
N PHE A 46 -4.77 -6.45 -8.24
CA PHE A 46 -6.01 -5.70 -8.11
C PHE A 46 -5.70 -4.21 -8.35
N PRO A 47 -6.24 -3.59 -9.43
CA PRO A 47 -6.02 -2.17 -9.72
C PRO A 47 -6.50 -1.23 -8.59
N ASP A 48 -7.46 -1.68 -7.79
CA ASP A 48 -8.04 -0.92 -6.67
C ASP A 48 -7.15 -0.85 -5.42
N ALA A 49 -6.08 -1.66 -5.33
CA ALA A 49 -5.19 -1.67 -4.16
C ALA A 49 -4.33 -0.40 -4.05
N TRP A 50 -4.23 0.37 -5.14
CA TRP A 50 -3.50 1.63 -5.14
C TRP A 50 -4.17 2.60 -6.13
N PRO A 51 -4.90 3.63 -5.64
CA PRO A 51 -5.64 4.58 -6.49
C PRO A 51 -4.77 5.33 -7.52
N TYR A 52 -3.45 5.33 -7.33
CA TYR A 52 -2.49 5.95 -8.24
C TYR A 52 -1.85 4.94 -9.21
N PHE A 53 -2.27 3.67 -9.21
CA PHE A 53 -1.73 2.64 -10.10
C PHE A 53 -1.99 2.98 -11.57
N ASN A 54 -3.25 3.26 -11.93
CA ASN A 54 -3.62 3.65 -13.30
C ASN A 54 -2.94 4.96 -13.71
N LEU A 55 -2.89 5.94 -12.80
CA LEU A 55 -2.20 7.22 -13.03
C LEU A 55 -0.70 7.02 -13.28
N MET A 56 -0.06 6.12 -12.55
CA MET A 56 1.35 5.79 -12.69
C MET A 56 1.62 4.95 -13.94
N ASP A 57 0.69 4.05 -14.30
CA ASP A 57 0.75 3.25 -15.52
C ASP A 57 0.62 4.13 -16.76
N ASP A 58 -0.33 5.05 -16.78
CA ASP A 58 -0.52 6.00 -17.88
C ASP A 58 0.67 6.95 -18.08
N ALA A 59 1.37 7.33 -17.01
CA ALA A 59 2.58 8.15 -17.12
C ALA A 59 3.82 7.35 -17.54
N MET A 60 3.87 6.06 -17.23
CA MET A 60 4.96 5.16 -17.61
C MET A 60 4.78 4.63 -19.05
N GLU A 61 3.54 4.52 -19.52
CA GLU A 61 3.18 4.06 -20.88
C GLU A 61 2.95 5.23 -21.86
N GLY A 62 3.15 6.47 -21.42
CA GLY A 62 3.11 7.66 -22.29
C GLY A 62 1.70 8.13 -22.67
N ARG A 63 0.63 7.54 -22.11
CA ARG A 63 -0.77 7.91 -22.40
C ARG A 63 -1.23 9.24 -21.80
N LEU A 64 -0.41 9.85 -20.93
CA LEU A 64 -0.60 11.22 -20.41
C LEU A 64 -0.12 12.32 -21.38
N GLU A 65 0.29 11.96 -22.59
CA GLU A 65 0.64 12.85 -23.69
C GLU A 65 -0.64 13.42 -24.34
N GLY A 66 -1.38 14.26 -23.60
CA GLY A 66 -2.62 14.88 -24.10
C GLY A 66 -3.46 15.63 -23.07
N ASN A 67 -3.30 15.35 -21.77
CA ASN A 67 -4.09 15.98 -20.69
C ASN A 67 -3.32 17.07 -19.90
N ALA A 68 -2.17 17.53 -20.40
CA ALA A 68 -1.50 18.71 -19.87
C ALA A 68 -1.92 19.93 -20.72
N PRO A 69 -2.62 20.93 -20.16
CA PRO A 69 -2.76 22.22 -20.83
C PRO A 69 -1.35 22.72 -21.16
N ILE A 70 -1.12 22.96 -22.43
CA ILE A 70 0.10 23.51 -23.00
C ILE A 70 0.39 24.84 -22.28
N LEU A 71 1.29 24.82 -21.29
CA LEU A 71 1.90 26.04 -20.82
C LEU A 71 3.04 26.36 -21.78
N LYS A 72 2.72 27.29 -22.68
CA LYS A 72 3.63 28.09 -23.50
C LYS A 72 4.90 28.38 -22.70
N ALA A 73 6.04 27.89 -23.19
CA ALA A 73 7.33 28.18 -22.61
C ALA A 73 7.55 29.70 -22.55
N PHE A 74 7.73 30.24 -21.36
CA PHE A 74 8.40 31.53 -21.20
C PHE A 74 9.91 31.30 -21.36
N PRO A 75 10.61 32.06 -22.21
CA PRO A 75 12.06 31.91 -22.37
C PRO A 75 12.75 32.58 -21.19
N THR A 76 13.11 31.81 -20.16
CA THR A 76 14.11 32.24 -19.17
C THR A 76 15.49 32.02 -19.79
N ASN A 77 15.93 33.04 -20.52
CA ASN A 77 17.36 33.29 -20.71
C ASN A 77 17.95 33.72 -19.35
N GLY A 78 19.12 33.15 -19.06
CA GLY A 78 20.17 33.61 -18.14
C GLY A 78 19.77 34.39 -16.89
N ASP A 79 19.93 33.76 -15.72
CA ASP A 79 20.98 34.17 -14.78
C ASP A 79 20.98 33.28 -13.54
N PHE A 80 21.99 32.43 -13.44
CA PHE A 80 22.35 31.74 -12.21
C PHE A 80 23.20 32.66 -11.34
N PRO A 81 22.93 32.81 -10.03
CA PRO A 81 23.98 33.03 -9.06
C PRO A 81 24.51 31.68 -8.54
N PRO A 82 25.84 31.52 -8.35
CA PRO A 82 26.43 30.24 -8.03
C PRO A 82 26.32 29.89 -6.52
N ILE A 83 25.91 28.65 -6.31
CA ILE A 83 26.17 27.73 -5.19
C ILE A 83 27.18 28.22 -4.14
N SER A 84 26.72 28.43 -2.90
CA SER A 84 27.59 28.47 -1.71
C SER A 84 27.75 27.05 -1.13
N LYS A 85 28.98 26.53 -1.16
CA LYS A 85 29.37 25.23 -0.60
C LYS A 85 29.68 25.40 0.89
N HIS A 86 28.99 24.68 1.76
CA HIS A 86 29.36 24.58 3.18
C HIS A 86 30.71 23.87 3.34
N LYS A 87 31.75 24.61 3.77
CA LYS A 87 33.04 24.05 4.20
C LYS A 87 33.15 24.14 5.73
N ARG A 88 33.36 22.99 6.35
CA ARG A 88 33.36 22.80 7.82
C ARG A 88 34.51 23.53 8.50
N ARG A 89 34.19 24.08 9.68
CA ARG A 89 35.13 24.62 10.67
C ARG A 89 36.12 23.55 11.15
N LYS A 90 37.40 23.93 11.30
CA LYS A 90 38.31 23.35 12.29
C LYS A 90 38.94 24.51 13.07
N VAL A 91 38.86 24.38 14.39
CA VAL A 91 39.33 25.31 15.42
C VAL A 91 40.63 24.77 15.99
N SER A 92 41.59 25.67 16.19
CA SER A 92 42.69 25.68 17.18
C SER A 92 43.71 26.69 16.65
N MET A 93 44.44 27.52 17.38
CA MET A 93 44.63 27.85 18.79
C MET A 93 45.78 28.88 18.69
N ALA A 94 45.69 30.05 19.31
CA ALA A 94 46.84 30.78 19.86
C ALA A 94 46.39 32.16 20.34
N THR A 95 46.83 32.42 21.56
CA THR A 95 46.70 33.60 22.38
C THR A 95 47.48 34.78 21.80
N ASP A 96 46.92 35.99 21.82
CA ASP A 96 47.46 37.08 22.66
C ASP A 96 46.57 38.33 22.62
N SER A 97 46.52 39.00 23.78
CA SER A 97 45.78 40.25 24.05
C SER A 97 46.31 41.43 23.20
N PRO A 98 45.54 42.54 23.09
CA PRO A 98 45.71 43.65 24.06
C PRO A 98 44.39 44.44 24.30
N PRO A 99 44.31 45.35 25.29
CA PRO A 99 44.57 46.76 24.96
C PRO A 99 45.11 47.63 26.10
N ALA A 100 45.77 48.74 25.75
CA ALA A 100 45.87 49.91 26.63
C ALA A 100 45.59 51.20 25.84
N PHE A 101 44.61 51.93 26.37
CA PHE A 101 44.16 53.31 26.16
C PHE A 101 45.21 54.31 25.66
N LEU A 102 44.76 55.29 24.84
CA LEU A 102 44.87 56.76 25.02
C LEU A 102 43.90 57.43 24.01
N ALA A 103 42.83 58.09 24.44
CA ALA A 103 42.70 59.54 24.74
C ALA A 103 42.72 60.46 23.48
N GLY A 104 41.61 61.21 23.28
CA GLY A 104 41.56 62.38 22.40
C GLY A 104 40.22 62.54 21.66
N GLY A 105 39.34 63.43 22.15
CA GLY A 105 38.30 64.07 21.33
C GLY A 105 38.91 65.07 20.33
N PRO A 106 38.12 65.73 19.47
CA PRO A 106 37.02 66.59 19.95
C PRO A 106 35.74 66.64 19.06
N GLU A 107 34.67 67.08 19.72
CA GLU A 107 33.65 68.04 19.27
C GLU A 107 33.14 67.95 17.82
N ILE A 108 31.92 67.40 17.67
CA ILE A 108 31.01 67.75 16.59
C ILE A 108 29.68 68.13 17.24
N GLU A 109 29.38 69.42 17.16
CA GLU A 109 28.11 70.00 17.56
C GLU A 109 26.98 69.33 16.76
N VAL A 110 26.14 68.55 17.44
CA VAL A 110 24.89 68.04 16.88
C VAL A 110 23.85 69.13 17.09
N SER A 111 23.58 69.89 16.04
CA SER A 111 22.45 70.81 15.97
C SER A 111 21.16 70.04 16.29
N LEU A 112 20.49 70.48 17.35
CA LEU A 112 19.13 70.13 17.70
C LEU A 112 18.18 70.52 16.57
N ASN A 113 17.60 69.52 15.89
CA ASN A 113 16.33 69.66 15.18
C ASN A 113 15.26 68.92 16.00
N GLY A 114 14.95 69.47 17.17
CA GLY A 114 14.15 68.82 18.22
C GLY A 114 12.66 68.65 17.96
N ASP A 115 12.20 68.73 16.71
CA ASP A 115 10.78 68.55 16.36
C ASP A 115 10.54 67.37 15.37
N GLU A 116 11.59 66.81 14.74
CA GLU A 116 11.49 65.64 13.84
C GLU A 116 11.84 64.32 14.54
N ASP A 117 12.62 64.36 15.63
CA ASP A 117 13.12 63.18 16.33
C ASP A 117 12.04 62.43 17.13
N GLU A 118 11.02 63.14 17.61
CA GLU A 118 9.92 62.54 18.40
C GLU A 118 8.90 61.84 17.48
N GLU A 119 8.66 62.37 16.28
CA GLU A 119 7.79 61.73 15.27
C GLU A 119 8.44 60.45 14.70
N VAL A 120 9.75 60.48 14.44
CA VAL A 120 10.54 59.29 14.01
C VAL A 120 10.62 58.24 15.13
N ALA A 121 10.73 58.64 16.39
CA ALA A 121 10.68 57.71 17.52
C ALA A 121 9.30 57.04 17.68
N GLU A 122 8.20 57.76 17.48
CA GLU A 122 6.87 57.15 17.50
C GLU A 122 6.62 56.23 16.29
N GLU A 123 7.09 56.62 15.09
CA GLU A 123 6.98 55.78 13.88
C GLU A 123 7.76 54.47 14.03
N THR A 124 9.00 54.54 14.53
CA THR A 124 9.82 53.34 14.81
C THR A 124 9.21 52.46 15.90
N SER A 125 8.58 53.03 16.94
CA SER A 125 7.81 52.26 17.93
C SER A 125 6.64 51.52 17.28
N ARG A 126 5.87 52.18 16.39
CA ARG A 126 4.76 51.56 15.65
C ARG A 126 5.21 50.48 14.68
N GLU A 127 6.41 50.61 14.11
CA GLU A 127 7.03 49.57 13.28
C GLU A 127 7.47 48.37 14.12
N ILE A 128 8.07 48.59 15.29
CA ILE A 128 8.44 47.53 16.22
C ILE A 128 7.20 46.77 16.70
N ASP A 129 6.11 47.46 17.03
CA ASP A 129 4.84 46.84 17.43
C ASP A 129 4.25 45.98 16.30
N ARG A 130 4.28 46.46 15.05
CA ARG A 130 3.87 45.68 13.88
C ARG A 130 4.74 44.44 13.69
N ALA A 131 6.06 44.58 13.81
CA ALA A 131 6.99 43.46 13.72
C ALA A 131 6.79 42.43 14.85
N MET A 132 6.50 42.88 16.07
CA MET A 132 6.16 41.99 17.19
C MET A 132 4.88 41.20 16.91
N GLN A 133 3.83 41.87 16.42
CA GLN A 133 2.57 41.21 16.05
C GLN A 133 2.78 40.19 14.92
N GLU A 134 3.59 40.51 13.91
CA GLU A 134 3.93 39.56 12.83
C GLU A 134 4.69 38.34 13.35
N MET A 135 5.66 38.53 14.25
CA MET A 135 6.38 37.43 14.89
C MET A 135 5.46 36.56 15.76
N GLU A 136 4.54 37.17 16.49
CA GLU A 136 3.53 36.47 17.30
C GLU A 136 2.59 35.63 16.42
N HIS A 137 2.04 36.23 15.35
CA HIS A 137 1.23 35.49 14.37
C HIS A 137 2.04 34.35 13.71
N GLY A 138 3.30 34.59 13.38
CA GLY A 138 4.19 33.55 12.84
C GLY A 138 4.41 32.40 13.81
N ARG A 139 4.54 32.68 15.10
CA ARG A 139 4.65 31.66 16.16
C ARG A 139 3.36 30.86 16.28
N ASP A 140 2.21 31.53 16.33
CA ASP A 140 0.90 30.88 16.44
C ASP A 140 0.61 29.96 15.26
N MET A 141 0.98 30.39 14.04
CA MET A 141 0.89 29.56 12.83
C MET A 141 1.75 28.29 12.95
N LEU A 142 3.00 28.41 13.40
CA LEU A 142 3.90 27.26 13.58
C LEU A 142 3.42 26.31 14.69
N ASP A 143 2.83 26.84 15.76
CA ASP A 143 2.25 26.04 16.84
C ASP A 143 0.96 25.34 16.38
N GLY A 144 0.16 25.98 15.53
CA GLY A 144 -0.97 25.38 14.82
C GLY A 144 -0.53 24.22 13.92
N GLU A 145 0.49 24.44 13.08
CA GLU A 145 1.06 23.39 12.22
C GLU A 145 1.59 22.20 13.04
N ARG A 146 2.27 22.47 14.15
CA ARG A 146 2.76 21.44 15.08
C ARG A 146 1.61 20.60 15.64
N GLN A 147 0.53 21.26 16.07
CA GLN A 147 -0.65 20.55 16.58
C GLN A 147 -1.31 19.68 15.52
N VAL A 148 -1.42 20.16 14.28
CA VAL A 148 -1.95 19.38 13.15
C VAL A 148 -1.09 18.14 12.92
N MET A 149 0.23 18.29 12.84
CA MET A 149 1.18 17.18 12.67
C MET A 149 1.09 16.14 13.81
N GLU A 150 0.91 16.58 15.05
CA GLU A 150 0.69 15.65 16.17
C GLU A 150 -0.64 14.90 16.06
N ARG A 151 -1.71 15.58 15.65
CA ARG A 151 -3.02 14.94 15.43
C ARG A 151 -2.92 13.89 14.32
N GLU A 152 -2.29 14.23 13.20
CA GLU A 152 -2.05 13.28 12.10
C GLU A 152 -1.23 12.08 12.54
N LYS A 153 -0.16 12.28 13.32
CA LYS A 153 0.64 11.19 13.88
C LYS A 153 -0.21 10.25 14.74
N ARG A 154 -1.09 10.79 15.59
CA ARG A 154 -2.02 9.99 16.41
C ARG A 154 -3.01 9.21 15.55
N VAL A 155 -3.49 9.77 14.44
CA VAL A 155 -4.37 9.05 13.50
C VAL A 155 -3.62 7.91 12.83
N MET A 156 -2.44 8.17 12.28
CA MET A 156 -1.61 7.14 11.63
C MET A 156 -1.25 5.99 12.59
N GLU A 157 -0.98 6.29 13.86
CA GLU A 157 -0.70 5.27 14.87
C GLU A 157 -1.93 4.39 15.15
N ARG A 158 -3.13 4.97 15.21
CA ARG A 158 -4.37 4.20 15.33
C ARG A 158 -4.62 3.32 14.11
N GLU A 159 -4.46 3.88 12.90
CA GLU A 159 -4.60 3.12 11.64
C GLU A 159 -3.63 1.94 11.59
N LYS A 160 -2.36 2.14 11.97
CA LYS A 160 -1.37 1.06 12.06
C LYS A 160 -1.81 -0.05 13.00
N GLN A 161 -2.41 0.30 14.14
CA GLN A 161 -2.93 -0.70 15.07
C GLN A 161 -4.16 -1.44 14.50
N VAL A 162 -5.02 -0.78 13.72
CA VAL A 162 -6.15 -1.43 13.05
C VAL A 162 -5.64 -2.44 12.04
N VAL A 163 -4.72 -2.03 11.16
CA VAL A 163 -4.11 -2.91 10.14
C VAL A 163 -3.41 -4.12 10.78
N GLU A 164 -2.71 -3.93 11.90
CA GLU A 164 -2.08 -5.05 12.61
C GLU A 164 -3.11 -6.03 13.17
N ARG A 165 -4.25 -5.54 13.70
CA ARG A 165 -5.34 -6.42 14.15
C ARG A 165 -5.97 -7.18 12.99
N GLU A 166 -6.24 -6.51 11.87
CA GLU A 166 -6.77 -7.16 10.65
C GLU A 166 -5.83 -8.24 10.13
N ARG A 167 -4.51 -7.97 10.11
CA ARG A 167 -3.50 -8.97 9.72
C ARG A 167 -3.58 -10.23 10.59
N GLN A 168 -3.74 -10.05 11.91
CA GLN A 168 -3.86 -11.19 12.83
C GLN A 168 -5.18 -11.95 12.64
N VAL A 169 -6.28 -11.27 12.31
CA VAL A 169 -7.56 -11.92 11.98
C VAL A 169 -7.39 -12.78 10.72
N LEU A 170 -6.86 -12.21 9.65
CA LEU A 170 -6.60 -12.92 8.39
C LEU A 170 -5.67 -14.14 8.58
N GLN A 171 -4.67 -14.03 9.45
CA GLN A 171 -3.80 -15.16 9.77
C GLN A 171 -4.56 -16.30 10.47
N ARG A 172 -5.49 -15.98 11.38
CA ARG A 172 -6.34 -16.98 12.04
C ARG A 172 -7.31 -17.62 11.06
N GLU A 173 -7.94 -16.83 10.20
CA GLU A 173 -8.85 -17.31 9.14
C GLU A 173 -8.13 -18.26 8.17
N ARG A 174 -6.92 -17.90 7.73
CA ARG A 174 -6.09 -18.78 6.90
C ARG A 174 -5.84 -20.13 7.58
N ALA A 175 -5.44 -20.10 8.85
CA ALA A 175 -5.21 -21.34 9.59
C ALA A 175 -6.50 -22.15 9.81
N ALA A 176 -7.67 -21.51 9.90
CA ALA A 176 -8.95 -22.22 9.96
C ALA A 176 -9.25 -22.91 8.62
N LEU A 177 -9.12 -22.19 7.51
CA LEU A 177 -9.29 -22.75 6.16
C LEU A 177 -8.34 -23.92 5.89
N ASP A 178 -7.08 -23.84 6.32
CA ASP A 178 -6.12 -24.95 6.16
C ASP A 178 -6.58 -26.21 6.91
N ARG A 179 -7.23 -26.05 8.08
CA ARG A 179 -7.82 -27.19 8.83
C ARG A 179 -9.04 -27.76 8.12
N ASP A 180 -9.89 -26.90 7.57
CA ASP A 180 -11.10 -27.30 6.85
C ASP A 180 -10.73 -28.08 5.58
N VAL A 181 -9.74 -27.61 4.82
CA VAL A 181 -9.19 -28.33 3.66
C VAL A 181 -8.69 -29.72 4.08
N ALA A 182 -7.91 -29.80 5.16
CA ALA A 182 -7.44 -31.10 5.65
C ALA A 182 -8.58 -32.01 6.15
N ALA A 183 -9.69 -31.47 6.64
CA ALA A 183 -10.88 -32.24 6.99
C ALA A 183 -11.58 -32.80 5.74
N LEU A 184 -11.80 -31.96 4.73
CA LEU A 184 -12.41 -32.37 3.46
C LEU A 184 -11.57 -33.45 2.75
N ASP A 185 -10.24 -33.36 2.81
CA ASP A 185 -9.37 -34.40 2.24
C ASP A 185 -9.54 -35.75 2.94
N ARG A 186 -9.71 -35.78 4.27
CA ARG A 186 -9.99 -37.01 5.01
C ARG A 186 -11.36 -37.58 4.66
N ASP A 187 -12.38 -36.74 4.59
CA ASP A 187 -13.75 -37.13 4.24
C ASP A 187 -13.79 -37.71 2.83
N ARG A 188 -13.13 -37.05 1.87
CA ARG A 188 -12.99 -37.55 0.50
C ARG A 188 -12.34 -38.93 0.47
N ALA A 189 -11.24 -39.12 1.20
CA ALA A 189 -10.58 -40.42 1.27
C ALA A 189 -11.47 -41.49 1.94
N SER A 190 -12.30 -41.11 2.91
CA SER A 190 -13.28 -42.01 3.54
C SER A 190 -14.34 -42.45 2.52
N LEU A 191 -14.93 -41.51 1.79
CA LEU A 191 -15.93 -41.78 0.76
C LEU A 191 -15.37 -42.65 -0.39
N GLU A 192 -14.12 -42.44 -0.78
CA GLU A 192 -13.48 -43.29 -1.79
C GLU A 192 -13.34 -44.75 -1.31
N ARG A 193 -13.05 -44.98 -0.02
CA ARG A 193 -13.02 -46.33 0.57
C ARG A 193 -14.41 -46.96 0.61
N GLU A 194 -15.41 -46.22 1.05
CA GLU A 194 -16.81 -46.67 1.11
C GLU A 194 -17.35 -47.01 -0.29
N ARG A 195 -17.03 -46.19 -1.30
CA ARG A 195 -17.37 -46.48 -2.69
C ARG A 195 -16.76 -47.81 -3.13
N ALA A 196 -15.51 -48.07 -2.77
CA ALA A 196 -14.84 -49.32 -3.11
C ALA A 196 -15.41 -50.53 -2.35
N THR A 197 -15.90 -50.38 -1.13
CA THR A 197 -16.58 -51.48 -0.41
C THR A 197 -17.92 -51.79 -1.06
N MET A 198 -18.73 -50.76 -1.35
CA MET A 198 -20.00 -50.91 -2.05
C MET A 198 -19.86 -51.56 -3.43
N GLU A 199 -18.80 -51.23 -4.18
CA GLU A 199 -18.52 -51.86 -5.47
C GLU A 199 -18.22 -53.36 -5.34
N ARG A 200 -17.48 -53.76 -4.30
CA ARG A 200 -17.22 -55.18 -4.01
C ARG A 200 -18.50 -55.91 -3.60
N GLU A 201 -19.30 -55.33 -2.73
CA GLU A 201 -20.59 -55.91 -2.32
C GLU A 201 -21.53 -56.08 -3.51
N LYS A 202 -21.62 -55.08 -4.38
CA LYS A 202 -22.40 -55.17 -5.62
C LYS A 202 -21.94 -56.35 -6.49
N ALA A 203 -20.63 -56.56 -6.64
CA ALA A 203 -20.09 -57.68 -7.39
C ALA A 203 -20.38 -59.04 -6.74
N VAL A 204 -20.43 -59.12 -5.40
CA VAL A 204 -20.85 -60.34 -4.68
C VAL A 204 -22.33 -60.62 -4.95
N MET A 205 -23.19 -59.62 -4.77
CA MET A 205 -24.63 -59.74 -5.01
C MET A 205 -24.94 -60.15 -6.46
N GLU A 206 -24.19 -59.66 -7.43
CA GLU A 206 -24.32 -60.06 -8.84
C GLU A 206 -24.01 -61.54 -9.06
N ARG A 207 -22.93 -62.05 -8.43
CA ARG A 207 -22.58 -63.48 -8.48
C ARG A 207 -23.63 -64.36 -7.81
N GLU A 208 -24.15 -63.94 -6.65
CA GLU A 208 -25.22 -64.67 -5.96
C GLU A 208 -26.48 -64.75 -6.80
N ARG A 209 -26.88 -63.64 -7.43
CA ARG A 209 -28.02 -63.63 -8.37
C ARG A 209 -27.83 -64.61 -9.52
N ALA A 210 -26.64 -64.63 -10.12
CA ALA A 210 -26.33 -65.57 -11.20
C ALA A 210 -26.34 -67.04 -10.74
N LEU A 211 -25.95 -67.32 -9.49
CA LEU A 211 -26.02 -68.67 -8.92
C LEU A 211 -27.48 -69.10 -8.68
N VAL A 212 -28.30 -68.23 -8.08
CA VAL A 212 -29.73 -68.48 -7.88
C VAL A 212 -30.47 -68.69 -9.21
N GLU A 213 -30.10 -67.95 -10.25
CA GLU A 213 -30.66 -68.14 -11.60
C GLU A 213 -30.33 -69.53 -12.15
N LYS A 214 -29.08 -69.98 -12.04
CA LYS A 214 -28.67 -71.34 -12.45
C LYS A 214 -29.41 -72.42 -11.66
N ASP A 215 -29.54 -72.28 -10.34
CA ASP A 215 -30.27 -73.25 -9.52
C ASP A 215 -31.75 -73.32 -9.93
N ARG A 216 -32.36 -72.17 -10.22
CA ARG A 216 -33.73 -72.11 -10.75
C ARG A 216 -33.85 -72.83 -12.10
N ASP A 217 -32.88 -72.68 -12.99
CA ASP A 217 -32.84 -73.38 -14.27
C ASP A 217 -32.70 -74.90 -14.11
N VAL A 218 -31.86 -75.36 -13.17
CA VAL A 218 -31.72 -76.78 -12.83
C VAL A 218 -33.04 -77.35 -12.31
N VAL A 219 -33.66 -76.70 -11.31
CA VAL A 219 -34.96 -77.12 -10.77
C VAL A 219 -36.03 -77.15 -11.86
N SER A 220 -36.03 -76.17 -12.77
CA SER A 220 -36.98 -76.11 -13.88
C SER A 220 -36.79 -77.29 -14.85
N ARG A 221 -35.54 -77.66 -15.16
CA ARG A 221 -35.23 -78.83 -15.98
C ARG A 221 -35.63 -80.13 -15.31
N ASP A 222 -35.32 -80.32 -14.03
CA ASP A 222 -35.66 -81.52 -13.28
C ASP A 222 -37.18 -81.70 -13.20
N ARG A 223 -37.92 -80.61 -12.98
CA ARG A 223 -39.38 -80.62 -13.03
C ARG A 223 -39.92 -81.06 -14.39
N LEU A 224 -39.35 -80.55 -15.49
CA LEU A 224 -39.74 -80.96 -16.84
C LEU A 224 -39.42 -82.44 -17.09
N GLN A 225 -38.25 -82.92 -16.66
CA GLN A 225 -37.90 -84.34 -16.79
C GLN A 225 -38.84 -85.25 -16.01
N PHE A 226 -39.20 -84.87 -14.78
CA PHE A 226 -40.17 -85.59 -13.96
C PHE A 226 -41.54 -85.67 -14.66
N LEU A 227 -42.05 -84.56 -15.21
CA LEU A 227 -43.32 -84.54 -15.93
C LEU A 227 -43.29 -85.45 -17.17
N ASN A 228 -42.22 -85.43 -17.96
CA ASN A 228 -42.07 -86.31 -19.11
C ASN A 228 -42.01 -87.80 -18.72
N LEU A 229 -41.32 -88.15 -17.63
CA LEU A 229 -41.28 -89.53 -17.13
C LEU A 229 -42.66 -89.98 -16.62
N PHE A 230 -43.38 -89.09 -15.95
CA PHE A 230 -44.72 -89.35 -15.46
C PHE A 230 -45.73 -89.57 -16.61
N GLU A 231 -45.68 -88.74 -17.65
CA GLU A 231 -46.52 -88.90 -18.85
C GLU A 231 -46.27 -90.26 -19.53
N LYS A 232 -45.00 -90.64 -19.75
CA LYS A 232 -44.65 -91.97 -20.29
C LYS A 232 -45.13 -93.13 -19.42
N LEU A 233 -45.17 -92.96 -18.09
CA LEU A 233 -45.66 -94.00 -17.19
C LEU A 233 -47.17 -94.19 -17.39
N ILE A 234 -47.92 -93.09 -17.50
CA ILE A 234 -49.36 -93.13 -17.77
C ILE A 234 -49.64 -93.77 -19.14
N GLU A 235 -48.86 -93.45 -20.17
CA GLU A 235 -49.03 -94.01 -21.52
C GLU A 235 -48.78 -95.53 -21.61
N ASN A 236 -48.02 -96.11 -20.66
CA ASN A 236 -47.67 -97.53 -20.65
C ASN A 236 -48.61 -98.40 -19.79
N PHE A 237 -49.64 -97.82 -19.16
CA PHE A 237 -50.70 -98.54 -18.42
C PHE A 237 -52.01 -98.54 -19.22
#